data_AF-A0A800DUJ9-F1
#
_entry.id   AF-A0A800DUJ9-F1
#
_cell.length_a   1.000
_cell.length_b   1.000
_cell.length_c   1.000
_cell.angle_alpha   90.00
_cell.angle_beta   90.00
_cell.angle_gamma   90.00
#
_symmetry.space_group_name_H-M   'P 1'
#
loop_
_entity.id
_entity.type
_entity.pdbx_description
1 polymer ?
#
loop_
_entity_poly.entity_id
_entity_poly.type
_entity_poly.pdbx_seq_one_letter_code
_entity_poly.pdbx_strand_id
1 'polypeptide(L)' 'MIIDIEADGFLRNMARNIVSFLVKVGKKKIDLKEADKILKKEKRYTNFPAPACGLYLLKVKYSDTI' A
#
# COMPACT_ATOMS: atom_id res chain seq x y z
N MET A 1 14.73 -4.69 -0.47
CA MET A 1 13.69 -4.09 0.39
C MET A 1 12.44 -4.92 0.23
N ILE A 2 11.84 -5.38 1.32
CA ILE A 2 10.61 -6.19 1.32
C ILE A 2 9.56 -5.41 2.11
N ILE A 3 8.33 -5.37 1.62
CA ILE A 3 7.19 -4.80 2.34
C ILE A 3 6.18 -5.93 2.52
N ASP A 4 5.94 -6.29 3.77
CA ASP A 4 4.89 -7.23 4.15
C ASP A 4 3.64 -6.44 4.58
N ILE A 5 2.47 -6.83 4.06
CA ILE A 5 1.19 -6.16 4.31
C ILE A 5 0.14 -7.24 4.51
N GLU A 6 -0.55 -7.18 5.65
CA GLU A 6 -1.66 -8.05 6.01
C GLU A 6 -2.95 -7.23 6.12
N ALA A 7 -4.07 -7.78 5.62
CA ALA A 7 -5.41 -7.22 5.80
C ALA A 7 -6.46 -8.32 5.60
N ASP A 8 -7.67 -8.10 6.12
CA ASP A 8 -8.82 -8.99 5.89
C ASP A 8 -9.27 -8.98 4.42
N GLY A 9 -8.98 -7.90 3.70
CA GLY A 9 -9.25 -7.76 2.28
C GLY A 9 -8.58 -6.53 1.69
N PHE A 10 -8.32 -6.60 0.38
CA PHE A 10 -7.76 -5.50 -0.39
C PHE A 10 -8.67 -5.11 -1.55
N LEU A 11 -8.90 -3.82 -1.74
CA LEU A 11 -9.51 -3.33 -2.97
C LEU A 11 -8.58 -3.54 -4.17
N ARG A 12 -9.13 -3.50 -5.39
CA ARG A 12 -8.34 -3.61 -6.62
C ARG A 12 -7.19 -2.59 -6.62
N ASN A 13 -5.97 -3.08 -6.85
CA ASN A 13 -4.71 -2.31 -6.83
C ASN A 13 -4.32 -1.69 -5.48
N MET A 14 -5.05 -1.91 -4.38
CA MET A 14 -4.79 -1.27 -3.09
C MET A 14 -3.38 -1.54 -2.57
N ALA A 15 -2.96 -2.81 -2.47
CA ALA A 15 -1.61 -3.17 -2.03
C ALA A 15 -0.53 -2.48 -2.88
N ARG A 16 -0.69 -2.49 -4.21
CA ARG A 16 0.26 -1.86 -5.16
C ARG A 16 0.30 -0.33 -5.04
N ASN A 17 -0.83 0.30 -4.73
CA ASN A 17 -0.91 1.75 -4.51
C ASN A 17 -0.24 2.17 -3.21
N ILE A 18 -0.45 1.40 -2.13
CA ILE A 18 0.21 1.61 -0.83
C ILE A 18 1.73 1.53 -1.00
N VAL A 19 2.24 0.48 -1.65
CA VAL A 19 3.68 0.33 -1.92
C VAL A 19 4.24 1.51 -2.71
N SER A 20 3.56 1.92 -3.78
CA SER A 20 4.01 3.04 -4.62
C SER A 20 4.03 4.38 -3.86
N PHE A 21 3.08 4.58 -2.93
CA PHE A 21 3.08 5.73 -2.03
C PHE A 21 4.24 5.68 -1.02
N LEU A 22 4.42 4.56 -0.33
CA LEU A 22 5.51 4.37 0.65
C LEU A 22 6.89 4.56 0.02
N VAL A 23 7.11 4.07 -1.20
CA VAL A 23 8.36 4.28 -1.94
C VAL A 23 8.61 5.76 -2.23
N LYS A 24 7.58 6.54 -2.56
CA LYS A 24 7.73 7.99 -2.80
C LYS A 24 8.06 8.74 -1.52
N VAL A 25 7.42 8.38 -0.40
CA VAL A 25 7.74 8.94 0.93
C VAL A 25 9.17 8.61 1.32
N GLY A 26 9.58 7.33 1.19
CA GLY A 26 10.96 6.89 1.49
C GLY A 26 12.02 7.55 0.59
N LYS A 27 11.67 7.89 -0.65
CA LYS A 27 12.53 8.67 -1.57
C LYS A 27 12.45 10.19 -1.35
N LYS A 28 11.75 10.66 -0.31
CA LYS A 28 11.50 12.08 -0.02
C LYS A 28 10.84 12.86 -1.17
N LYS A 29 10.12 12.17 -2.06
CA LYS A 29 9.30 12.80 -3.11
C LYS A 29 7.95 13.30 -2.59
N ILE A 30 7.51 12.76 -1.45
CA ILE A 30 6.34 13.21 -0.70
C ILE A 30 6.83 13.42 0.73
N ASP A 31 6.63 14.62 1.26
CA ASP A 31 6.98 14.93 2.65
C ASP A 31 5.96 14.32 3.62
N LEU A 32 6.36 14.10 4.87
CA LEU A 32 5.50 13.52 5.91
C LEU A 32 4.25 14.36 6.17
N LYS A 33 4.35 15.69 6.12
CA LYS A 33 3.18 16.58 6.26
C LYS A 33 2.20 16.43 5.11
N GLU A 34 2.71 16.20 3.90
CA GLU A 34 1.85 15.98 2.73
C GLU A 34 1.22 14.59 2.76
N ALA A 35 1.99 13.58 3.19
CA ALA A 35 1.50 12.23 3.41
C ALA A 35 0.32 12.20 4.40
N ASP A 36 0.43 12.93 5.52
CA ASP A 36 -0.64 13.05 6.51
C ASP A 36 -1.92 13.66 5.91
N LYS A 37 -1.80 14.74 5.14
CA LYS A 37 -2.93 15.37 4.44
C LYS A 37 -3.61 14.43 3.44
N ILE A 38 -2.82 13.61 2.74
CA ILE A 38 -3.34 12.61 1.79
C ILE A 38 -4.11 11.52 2.54
N LEU A 39 -3.57 11.02 3.65
CA LEU A 39 -4.21 9.99 4.47
C LEU A 39 -5.51 10.49 5.11
N LYS A 40 -5.56 11.75 5.54
CA LYS A 40 -6.77 12.43 6.04
C LYS A 40 -7.78 12.81 4.96
N LYS A 41 -7.50 12.49 3.69
CA LYS A 41 -8.31 12.87 2.51
C LYS A 41 -8.47 14.39 2.33
N GLU A 42 -7.65 15.20 2.98
CA GLU A 42 -7.61 16.66 2.79
C GLU A 42 -7.00 17.03 1.43
N LYS A 43 -6.17 16.13 0.88
CA LYS A 43 -5.58 16.28 -0.45
C LYS A 43 -5.88 15.06 -1.31
N ARG A 44 -6.45 15.27 -2.51
CA ARG A 44 -6.59 14.22 -3.50
C ARG A 44 -5.20 13.75 -3.96
N TYR A 45 -5.01 12.44 -3.96
CA TYR A 45 -3.78 11.81 -4.40
C TYR A 45 -4.09 10.73 -5.43
N THR A 46 -3.44 10.82 -6.58
CA THR A 46 -3.49 9.80 -7.62
C THR A 46 -2.07 9.30 -7.85
N ASN A 47 -1.94 8.01 -8.08
CA ASN A 47 -0.65 7.39 -8.32
C ASN A 47 -0.79 6.20 -9.25
N PHE A 48 0.30 5.90 -9.94
CA PHE A 48 0.42 4.65 -10.66
C PHE A 48 0.73 3.52 -9.66
N PRO A 49 -0.01 2.39 -9.73
CA PRO A 49 0.28 1.23 -8.92
C PRO A 49 1.71 0.74 -9.16
N ALA A 50 2.37 0.23 -8.12
CA ALA A 50 3.68 -0.42 -8.25
C ALA A 50 3.64 -1.56 -9.29
N PRO A 51 4.75 -1.96 -9.93
CA PRO A 51 4.78 -3.08 -10.87
C PRO A 51 4.18 -4.37 -10.29
N ALA A 52 3.40 -5.10 -11.09
CA ALA A 52 2.70 -6.31 -10.63
C ALA A 52 3.66 -7.47 -10.33
N CYS A 53 4.79 -7.54 -11.05
CA CYS A 53 5.78 -8.61 -10.90
C CYS A 53 6.45 -8.67 -9.51
N GLY A 54 6.32 -7.61 -8.69
CA GLY A 54 6.84 -7.59 -7.32
C GLY A 54 5.82 -7.94 -6.24
N LEU A 55 4.56 -8.23 -6.60
CA LEU A 55 3.50 -8.56 -5.66
C LEU A 55 3.31 -10.08 -5.58
N TYR A 56 3.39 -10.63 -4.38
CA TYR A 56 3.20 -12.05 -4.11
C TYR A 56 2.20 -12.26 -2.97
N LEU A 57 1.28 -13.21 -3.15
CA LEU A 57 0.43 -13.67 -2.06
C LEU A 57 1.24 -14.64 -1.19
N LEU A 58 1.56 -14.24 0.04
CA LEU A 58 2.43 -15.01 0.92
C LEU A 58 1.65 -16.03 1.76
N LYS A 59 0.57 -15.60 2.40
CA LYS A 59 -0.22 -16.42 3.33
C LYS A 59 -1.68 -15.99 3.31
N VAL A 60 -2.58 -16.97 3.46
CA VAL A 60 -4.00 -16.75 3.77
C VAL A 60 -4.28 -17.43 5.10
N LYS A 61 -4.89 -16.72 6.04
CA LYS A 61 -5.28 -17.25 7.34
C LYS A 61 -6.73 -17.73 7.24
N TYR A 62 -6.94 -19.02 7.47
CA TYR A 62 -8.26 -19.62 7.63
C TYR A 62 -8.49 -19.88 9.13
N SER A 63 -9.70 -19.66 9.62
CA SER A 63 -10.08 -20.10 10.96
C SER A 63 -10.19 -21.62 10.95
N ASP A 64 -9.48 -22.30 11.84
CA ASP A 64 -9.65 -23.73 12.07
C ASP A 64 -11.02 -23.94 12.73
N THR A 65 -12.06 -24.11 11.92
CA THR A 65 -13.38 -24.54 12.39
C THR A 65 -13.87 -25.61 11.43
N ILE A 66 -13.62 -26.86 11.82
CA ILE A 66 -14.32 -28.04 11.35
C ILE A 66 -15.47 -28.28 12.34
#